data_AF-A0A954ZT55-F1
#
_entry.id   AF-A0A954ZT55-F1
#
_cell.length_a   1.000
_cell.length_b   1.000
_cell.length_c   1.000
_cell.angle_alpha   90.00
_cell.angle_beta   90.00
_cell.angle_gamma   90.00
#
_symmetry.space_group_name_H-M   'P 1'
#
loop_
_entity.id
_entity.type
_entity.pdbx_description
1 polymer ?
#
loop_
_entity_poly.entity_id
_entity_poly.type
_entity_poly.pdbx_seq_one_letter_code
_entity_poly.pdbx_strand_id
1 'polypeptide(L)' 'MRNTIIAFLAAVLATIAHAEPFTYQGSLNDNGAPANGEYDLIFRLYDAASGGAQLGAQVVLENT' A
#
# COMPACT_ATOMS: atom_id res chain seq x y z
N MET A 1 -22.77 24.29 23.96
CA MET A 1 -23.42 22.96 24.05
C MET A 1 -23.73 22.38 22.67
N ARG A 2 -24.50 23.05 21.79
CA ARG A 2 -24.82 22.53 20.44
C ARG A 2 -23.61 22.38 19.50
N ASN A 3 -22.74 23.38 19.41
CA ASN A 3 -21.51 23.28 18.58
C ASN A 3 -20.48 22.28 19.13
N THR A 4 -20.48 22.06 20.45
CA THR A 4 -19.56 21.14 21.12
C THR A 4 -19.90 19.68 20.77
N ILE A 5 -21.20 19.35 20.68
CA ILE A 5 -21.68 18.03 20.25
C ILE A 5 -21.32 17.76 18.78
N ILE A 6 -21.47 18.77 17.90
CA ILE A 6 -21.14 18.63 16.48
C ILE A 6 -19.64 18.42 16.27
N ALA A 7 -18.79 19.17 16.98
CA ALA A 7 -17.34 19.01 16.90
C ALA A 7 -16.87 17.64 17.41
N PHE A 8 -17.46 17.15 18.50
CA PHE A 8 -17.16 15.84 19.06
C PHE A 8 -17.60 14.71 18.11
N LEU A 9 -18.79 14.83 17.51
CA LEU A 9 -19.29 13.88 16.52
C LEU A 9 -18.39 13.84 15.27
N ALA A 10 -17.98 15.00 14.74
CA ALA A 10 -17.09 15.08 13.58
C ALA A 10 -15.71 14.44 13.83
N ALA A 11 -15.17 14.56 15.05
CA ALA A 11 -13.92 13.93 15.44
C ALA A 11 -14.04 12.40 15.56
N VAL A 12 -15.20 11.88 15.99
CA VAL A 12 -15.48 10.42 16.06
C VAL A 12 -15.64 9.80 14.67
N LEU A 13 -16.14 10.56 13.69
CA LEU A 13 -16.29 10.11 12.30
C LEU A 13 -15.03 10.25 11.45
N ALA A 14 -13.99 10.94 11.95
CA ALA A 14 -12.71 11.05 11.25
C ALA A 14 -11.91 9.74 11.39
N THR A 15 -12.09 8.84 10.44
CA THR A 15 -11.22 7.68 10.29
C THR A 15 -9.87 8.11 9.74
N ILE A 16 -8.79 7.75 10.42
CA ILE A 16 -7.45 7.80 9.86
C ILE A 16 -7.33 6.65 8.86
N ALA A 17 -7.39 6.95 7.56
CA ALA A 17 -7.02 5.99 6.54
C ALA A 17 -5.52 5.69 6.70
N HIS A 18 -5.20 4.51 7.24
CA HIS A 18 -3.84 4.02 7.38
C HIS A 18 -3.66 2.78 6.52
N ALA A 19 -2.48 2.64 5.91
CA ALA A 19 -2.15 1.43 5.17
C ALA A 19 -1.84 0.31 6.17
N GLU A 20 -2.59 -0.79 6.09
CA GLU A 20 -2.28 -1.97 6.89
C GLU A 20 -1.15 -2.78 6.24
N PRO A 21 -0.21 -3.33 7.03
CA PRO A 21 0.77 -4.28 6.52
C PRO A 21 0.08 -5.48 5.86
N PHE A 22 0.61 -5.94 4.74
CA PHE A 22 0.16 -7.18 4.10
C PHE A 22 1.35 -8.09 3.83
N THR A 23 1.10 -9.39 3.84
CA THR A 23 2.09 -10.40 3.43
C THR A 23 1.82 -10.84 2.01
N TYR A 24 2.85 -10.84 1.16
CA TYR A 24 2.78 -11.43 -0.16
C TYR A 24 3.40 -12.83 -0.15
N GLN A 25 2.60 -13.85 -0.49
CA GLN A 25 3.05 -15.24 -0.66
C GLN A 25 2.60 -15.73 -2.04
N GLY A 26 3.46 -15.61 -3.04
CA GLY A 26 3.19 -16.01 -4.41
C GLY A 26 4.47 -16.38 -5.15
N SER A 27 4.31 -16.94 -6.35
CA SER A 27 5.42 -17.20 -7.28
C SER A 27 5.36 -16.21 -8.43
N LEU A 28 6.52 -15.68 -8.83
CA LEU A 28 6.66 -14.89 -10.05
C LEU A 28 6.93 -15.84 -11.22
N ASN A 29 6.20 -15.67 -12.32
CA ASN A 29 6.48 -16.35 -13.58
C ASN A 29 7.10 -15.34 -14.54
N ASP A 30 8.21 -15.69 -15.17
CA ASP A 30 8.82 -14.96 -16.27
C ASP A 30 8.78 -15.82 -17.53
N ASN A 31 8.20 -15.27 -18.61
CA ASN A 31 8.03 -15.95 -19.89
C ASN A 31 7.40 -17.37 -19.80
N GLY A 32 6.44 -17.55 -18.88
CA GLY A 32 5.73 -18.82 -18.69
C GLY A 32 6.45 -19.86 -17.83
N ALA A 33 7.62 -19.55 -17.29
CA ALA A 33 8.37 -20.39 -16.35
C ALA A 33 8.52 -19.70 -14.98
N PRO A 34 8.76 -20.44 -13.88
CA PRO A 34 9.08 -19.83 -12.60
C PRO A 34 10.34 -18.96 -12.68
N ALA A 35 10.29 -17.76 -12.10
CA ALA A 35 11.40 -16.81 -12.07
C ALA A 35 12.47 -17.23 -11.04
N ASN A 36 13.22 -18.28 -11.35
CA ASN A 36 14.25 -18.87 -10.48
C ASN A 36 15.64 -18.19 -10.58
N GLY A 37 15.75 -17.07 -11.29
CA GLY A 37 17.00 -16.29 -11.43
C GLY A 37 17.19 -15.26 -10.32
N GLU A 38 18.17 -14.38 -10.49
CA GLU A 38 18.36 -13.23 -9.59
C GLU A 38 17.36 -12.13 -9.96
N TYR A 39 16.51 -11.76 -9.01
CA TYR A 39 15.50 -10.71 -9.17
C TYR A 39 15.42 -9.85 -7.92
N ASP A 40 15.40 -8.53 -8.12
CA ASP A 40 14.96 -7.60 -7.08
C ASP A 40 13.44 -7.45 -7.13
N LEU A 41 12.79 -7.45 -5.96
CA LEU A 41 11.36 -7.16 -5.86
C LEU A 41 11.15 -5.71 -5.41
N ILE A 42 10.32 -4.97 -6.15
CA ILE A 42 9.99 -3.59 -5.84
C ILE A 42 8.49 -3.45 -5.59
N PHE A 43 8.13 -2.95 -4.41
CA PHE A 43 6.75 -2.67 -4.03
C PHE A 43 6.51 -1.16 -4.02
N ARG A 44 5.45 -0.71 -4.73
CA ARG A 44 5.01 0.69 -4.80
C ARG A 44 3.54 0.80 -4.46
N LEU A 45 3.18 1.82 -3.68
CA LEU A 45 1.80 2.14 -3.36
C LEU A 45 1.32 3.29 -4.25
N TYR A 46 0.10 3.17 -4.78
CA TYR A 46 -0.55 4.22 -5.58
C TYR A 46 -1.90 4.59 -4.98
N ASP A 47 -2.33 5.83 -5.21
CA ASP A 47 -3.62 6.36 -4.73
C ASP A 47 -4.83 5.98 -5.60
N ALA A 48 -4.60 5.43 -6.80
CA ALA A 48 -5.64 4.98 -7.71
C ALA A 48 -5.21 3.75 -8.52
N ALA A 49 -6.19 2.94 -8.95
CA ALA A 49 -5.96 1.73 -9.73
C ALA A 49 -5.42 2.00 -11.16
N SER A 50 -5.66 3.20 -11.70
CA SER A 50 -5.13 3.65 -12.99
C SER A 50 -4.93 5.16 -12.97
N GLY A 51 -3.81 5.64 -13.52
CA GLY A 51 -3.48 7.07 -13.58
C GLY A 51 -3.16 7.73 -12.23
N GLY A 52 -2.99 6.96 -11.16
CA GLY A 52 -2.70 7.46 -9.82
C GLY A 52 -1.25 7.93 -9.61
N ALA A 53 -1.02 8.67 -8.53
CA ALA A 53 0.30 9.06 -8.07
C ALA A 53 0.86 8.06 -7.05
N GLN A 54 2.18 7.89 -7.05
CA GLN A 54 2.85 7.06 -6.04
C GLN A 54 2.79 7.73 -4.67
N LEU A 55 2.47 6.93 -3.65
CA LEU A 55 2.47 7.33 -2.25
C LEU A 55 3.73 6.81 -1.56
N GLY A 56 4.50 7.71 -0.95
CA GLY A 56 5.68 7.36 -0.15
C GLY A 56 6.84 6.73 -0.93
N ALA A 57 7.83 6.23 -0.19
CA ALA A 57 8.98 5.53 -0.77
C ALA A 57 8.63 4.09 -1.18
N GLN A 58 9.30 3.58 -2.21
CA GLN A 58 9.19 2.17 -2.59
C GLN A 58 9.97 1.28 -1.62
N VAL A 59 9.52 0.04 -1.44
CA VAL A 59 10.28 -1.01 -0.73
C VAL A 59 11.00 -1.86 -1.76
N VAL A 60 12.30 -2.07 -1.57
CA VAL A 60 13.14 -2.93 -2.41
C VAL A 60 13.60 -4.12 -1.57
N LEU A 61 13.34 -5.32 -2.07
CA LEU A 61 13.94 -6.55 -1.60
C LEU A 61 15.02 -6.92 -2.61
N GLU A 62 16.27 -6.62 -2.26
CA GLU A 62 17.43 -6.88 -3.10
C GLU A 62 17.83 -8.35 -3.02
N ASN A 63 18.21 -8.94 -4.15
CA ASN A 63 18.84 -10.25 -4.18
C ASN A 63 20.37 -10.08 -4.05
N THR A 64 20.89 -10.20 -2.83
CA THR A 64 22.34 -10.16 -2.53
C THR A 64 22.97 -11.54 -2.53
#